data_AF-A0A6G7YB63-F1
#
_entry.id   AF-A0A6G7YB63-F1
#
_cell.length_a   1.000
_cell.length_b   1.000
_cell.length_c   1.000
_cell.angle_alpha   90.00
_cell.angle_beta   90.00
_cell.angle_gamma   90.00
#
_symmetry.space_group_name_H-M   'P 1'
#
loop_
_entity.id
_entity.type
_entity.pdbx_description
1 polymer ?
#
loop_
_entity_poly.entity_id
_entity_poly.type
_entity_poly.pdbx_seq_one_letter_code
_entity_poly.pdbx_strand_id
1 'polypeptide(L)'
;MAGHPDRPTAAEIRPELTVAGQVWRLVACLVISMLAWSQALEREWTDHRGIFWGEVVLGLGAFVLVVFRRRAPVTIAAILALMSAFSGLAAGPATLGAVSMATARRPWPIIGIGLLNFCCAMTYTLYAPFVLREPIWISVSINVVVNSAMMGWGMYLGSRRELLWTLRQRAVRAESEQELRVARGRSQERERIAREMHDVLAHRITQVSMQAGALAFREDLTVGQLRDGLEGIQGKANEAIHELRGVLGVLRDETTGALVEAPSRPSTTWPRWWRTPAPTA
;
A
#
# COMPACT_ATOMS: atom_id res chain seq x y z
N MET A 1 30.45 -3.11 4.33
CA MET A 1 29.05 -3.60 4.35
C MET A 1 28.13 -2.43 4.03
N ALA A 2 28.05 -2.05 2.75
CA ALA A 2 27.17 -0.97 2.28
C ALA A 2 25.76 -1.54 2.09
N GLY A 3 24.77 -0.99 2.79
CA GLY A 3 23.38 -1.40 2.69
C GLY A 3 22.80 -1.02 1.33
N HIS A 4 22.11 -1.97 0.69
CA HIS A 4 21.34 -1.74 -0.53
C HIS A 4 20.26 -0.67 -0.25
N PRO A 5 20.17 0.42 -1.03
CA PRO A 5 19.33 1.59 -0.74
C PRO A 5 17.81 1.32 -0.76
N ASP A 6 17.37 0.16 -1.24
CA ASP A 6 15.95 -0.20 -1.39
C ASP A 6 15.37 -1.03 -0.24
N ARG A 7 16.11 -1.28 0.86
CA ARG A 7 15.52 -1.98 2.00
C ARG A 7 14.62 -1.03 2.79
N PRO A 8 13.29 -1.27 2.85
CA PRO A 8 12.39 -0.43 3.61
C PRO A 8 12.85 -0.33 5.06
N THR A 9 12.85 0.88 5.61
CA THR A 9 13.32 1.10 6.97
C THR A 9 12.37 0.40 7.94
N ALA A 10 12.87 -0.07 9.08
CA ALA A 10 12.05 -0.76 10.09
C ALA A 10 10.91 0.11 10.67
N ALA A 11 10.84 1.40 10.30
CA ALA A 11 9.74 2.31 10.58
C ALA A 11 8.60 2.20 9.55
N GLU A 12 8.91 2.12 8.25
CA GLU A 12 7.93 2.01 7.16
C GLU A 12 7.13 0.70 7.21
N ILE A 13 7.76 -0.40 7.60
CA ILE A 13 7.12 -1.73 7.65
C ILE A 13 6.20 -1.89 8.89
N ARG A 14 6.18 -0.94 9.82
CA ARG A 14 5.38 -1.11 11.06
C ARG A 14 3.93 -0.72 10.81
N PRO A 15 2.98 -1.68 10.71
CA PRO A 15 1.58 -1.32 10.73
C PRO A 15 1.24 -0.64 12.05
N GLU A 16 0.31 0.31 12.00
CA GLU A 16 -0.35 0.84 13.18
C GLU A 16 -0.91 -0.35 13.99
N LEU A 17 -0.62 -0.35 15.29
CA LEU A 17 -1.10 -1.41 16.17
C LEU A 17 -2.60 -1.24 16.31
N THR A 18 -3.38 -2.11 15.66
CA THR A 18 -4.79 -2.25 16.02
C THR A 18 -4.88 -2.65 17.49
N VAL A 19 -5.74 -1.98 18.25
CA VAL A 19 -5.94 -2.21 19.70
C VAL A 19 -6.21 -3.70 19.97
N ALA A 20 -6.99 -4.35 19.11
CA ALA A 20 -7.26 -5.79 19.16
C ALA A 20 -5.98 -6.65 19.11
N GLY A 21 -5.01 -6.29 18.27
CA GLY A 21 -3.73 -7.00 18.16
C GLY A 21 -2.81 -6.79 19.36
N GLN A 22 -2.95 -5.68 20.08
CA GLN A 22 -2.24 -5.45 21.34
C GLN A 22 -2.88 -6.21 22.50
N VAL A 23 -4.22 -6.17 22.60
CA VAL A 23 -4.98 -6.94 23.60
C VAL A 23 -4.69 -8.43 23.47
N TRP A 24 -4.75 -9.00 22.26
CA TRP A 24 -4.50 -10.44 22.10
C TRP A 24 -3.08 -10.85 22.52
N ARG A 25 -2.07 -10.02 22.23
CA ARG A 25 -0.68 -10.27 22.67
C ARG A 25 -0.52 -10.19 24.19
N LEU A 26 -1.23 -9.29 24.85
CA LEU A 26 -1.20 -9.18 26.31
C LEU A 26 -1.93 -10.36 26.96
N VAL A 27 -3.05 -10.81 26.39
CA VAL A 27 -3.73 -12.02 26.88
C VAL A 27 -2.86 -13.26 26.71
N ALA A 28 -2.23 -13.47 25.54
CA ALA A 28 -1.30 -14.58 25.34
C ALA A 28 -0.10 -14.52 26.31
N CYS A 29 0.44 -13.32 26.55
CA CYS A 29 1.48 -13.07 27.54
C CYS A 29 1.03 -13.42 28.96
N LEU A 30 -0.19 -13.05 29.34
CA LEU A 30 -0.79 -13.38 30.63
C LEU A 30 -0.97 -14.90 30.78
N VAL A 31 -1.47 -15.59 29.75
CA VAL A 31 -1.63 -17.05 29.76
C VAL A 31 -0.28 -17.76 29.95
N ILE A 32 0.77 -17.35 29.23
CA ILE A 32 2.13 -17.92 29.38
C ILE A 32 2.66 -17.70 30.80
N SER A 33 2.49 -16.48 31.33
CA SER A 33 2.94 -16.12 32.68
C SER A 33 2.19 -16.91 33.75
N MET A 34 0.87 -17.08 33.59
CA MET A 34 0.03 -17.83 34.51
C MET A 34 0.38 -19.32 34.51
N LEU A 35 0.66 -19.90 33.33
CA LEU A 35 1.06 -21.31 33.19
C LEU A 35 2.45 -21.57 33.80
N ALA A 36 3.39 -20.62 33.65
CA ALA A 36 4.72 -20.71 34.25
C ALA A 36 4.64 -20.59 35.78
N TRP A 37 3.82 -19.66 36.28
CA TRP A 37 3.66 -19.41 37.71
C TRP A 37 2.83 -20.47 38.43
N SER A 38 1.84 -21.08 37.77
CA SER A 38 0.96 -22.09 38.39
C SER A 38 1.72 -23.30 38.93
N GLN A 39 2.91 -23.58 38.40
CA GLN A 39 3.79 -24.66 38.86
C GLN A 39 4.45 -24.37 40.22
N ALA A 40 4.57 -23.10 40.60
CA ALA A 40 5.21 -22.63 41.84
C ALA A 40 4.19 -22.12 42.89
N LEU A 41 3.02 -21.68 42.43
CA LEU A 41 2.00 -20.99 43.23
C LEU A 41 1.60 -21.71 44.53
N GLU A 42 1.40 -23.02 44.49
CA GLU A 42 0.95 -23.78 45.66
C GLU A 42 2.02 -23.82 46.76
N ARG A 43 3.30 -23.95 46.40
CA ARG A 43 4.43 -24.02 47.36
C ARG A 43 4.82 -22.66 47.92
N GLU A 44 4.82 -21.62 47.08
CA GLU A 44 5.12 -20.26 47.55
C GLU A 44 4.07 -19.75 48.54
N TRP A 45 2.81 -20.11 48.31
CA TRP A 45 1.71 -19.76 49.19
C TRP A 45 1.80 -20.44 50.56
N THR A 46 2.21 -21.71 50.61
CA THR A 46 2.27 -22.49 51.85
C THR A 46 3.54 -22.21 52.66
N ASP A 47 4.70 -22.14 52.03
CA ASP A 47 5.98 -22.17 52.74
C ASP A 47 6.65 -20.78 52.85
N HIS A 48 6.43 -19.87 51.89
CA HIS A 48 7.22 -18.63 51.77
C HIS A 48 6.40 -17.42 51.28
N ARG A 49 5.45 -16.95 52.11
CA ARG A 49 4.56 -15.80 51.78
C ARG A 49 5.29 -14.52 51.36
N GLY A 50 6.54 -14.30 51.79
CA GLY A 50 7.35 -13.15 51.38
C GLY A 50 7.87 -13.22 49.94
N ILE A 51 8.22 -14.43 49.47
CA ILE A 51 8.71 -14.66 48.11
C ILE A 51 7.57 -14.47 47.10
N PHE A 52 6.36 -14.93 47.46
CA PHE A 52 5.14 -14.75 46.67
C PHE A 52 4.89 -13.27 46.32
N TRP A 53 4.93 -12.36 47.30
CA TRP A 53 4.72 -10.93 47.04
C TRP A 53 5.86 -10.33 46.22
N GLY A 54 7.10 -10.79 46.41
CA GLY A 54 8.25 -10.40 45.59
C GLY A 54 8.09 -10.78 44.12
N GLU A 55 7.65 -12.01 43.84
CA GLU A 55 7.35 -12.46 42.47
C GLU A 55 6.23 -11.64 41.82
N VAL A 56 5.16 -11.34 42.55
CA VAL A 56 4.04 -10.53 42.02
C VAL A 56 4.51 -9.11 41.66
N VAL A 57 5.29 -8.46 42.52
CA VAL A 57 5.81 -7.12 42.26
C VAL A 57 6.77 -7.12 41.07
N LEU A 58 7.67 -8.11 40.98
CA LEU A 58 8.56 -8.28 39.82
C LEU A 58 7.78 -8.54 38.53
N GLY A 59 6.79 -9.43 38.57
CA GLY A 59 5.92 -9.74 37.44
C GLY A 59 5.17 -8.51 36.93
N LEU A 60 4.54 -7.74 37.83
CA LEU A 60 3.88 -6.48 37.48
C LEU A 60 4.87 -5.49 36.85
N GLY A 61 6.07 -5.36 37.41
CA GLY A 61 7.14 -4.55 36.82
C GLY A 61 7.49 -4.97 35.40
N ALA A 62 7.57 -6.29 35.13
CA ALA A 62 7.83 -6.83 33.80
C ALA A 62 6.70 -6.52 32.80
N PHE A 63 5.44 -6.59 33.23
CA PHE A 63 4.28 -6.20 32.41
C PHE A 63 4.25 -4.71 32.07
N VAL A 64 4.69 -3.84 32.98
CA VAL A 64 4.85 -2.41 32.67
C VAL A 64 6.00 -2.22 31.69
N LEU A 65 7.14 -2.87 31.92
CA LEU A 65 8.35 -2.73 31.11
C LEU A 65 8.14 -3.20 29.66
N VAL A 66 7.36 -4.25 29.44
CA VAL A 66 7.11 -4.78 28.07
C VAL A 66 6.32 -3.81 27.19
N VAL A 67 5.57 -2.86 27.77
CA VAL A 67 4.91 -1.78 27.00
C VAL A 67 5.95 -0.88 26.34
N PHE A 68 7.07 -0.63 27.01
CA PHE A 68 8.16 0.19 26.51
C PHE A 68 9.09 -0.52 25.52
N ARG A 69 8.84 -1.80 25.20
CA ARG A 69 9.68 -2.65 24.31
C ARG A 69 10.04 -2.03 22.95
N ARG A 70 9.30 -1.02 22.51
CA ARG A 70 9.54 -0.32 21.25
C ARG A 70 10.67 0.70 21.31
N ARG A 71 11.02 1.24 22.49
CA ARG A 71 12.07 2.27 22.64
C ARG A 71 13.48 1.68 22.59
N ALA A 72 13.72 0.58 23.29
CA ALA A 72 15.01 -0.09 23.35
C ALA A 72 14.83 -1.62 23.31
N PRO A 73 14.57 -2.23 22.13
CA PRO A 73 14.11 -3.61 22.04
C PRO A 73 15.11 -4.65 22.55
N VAL A 74 16.41 -4.41 22.39
CA VAL A 74 17.46 -5.32 22.86
C VAL A 74 17.61 -5.23 24.37
N THR A 75 17.75 -4.02 24.90
CA THR A 75 17.92 -3.77 26.34
C THR A 75 16.70 -4.26 27.13
N ILE A 76 15.49 -3.98 26.65
CA ILE A 76 14.26 -4.39 27.34
C ILE A 76 14.08 -5.91 27.27
N ALA A 77 14.38 -6.56 26.14
CA ALA A 77 14.32 -8.02 26.06
C ALA A 77 15.34 -8.69 26.99
N ALA A 78 16.54 -8.11 27.13
CA ALA A 78 17.56 -8.61 28.05
C ALA A 78 17.13 -8.44 29.52
N ILE A 79 16.61 -7.27 29.91
CA ILE A 79 16.10 -7.04 31.27
C ILE A 79 14.95 -7.99 31.59
N LEU A 80 13.99 -8.17 30.67
CA LEU A 80 12.86 -9.08 30.88
C LEU A 80 13.32 -10.54 31.01
N ALA A 81 14.32 -10.98 30.22
CA ALA A 81 14.90 -12.32 30.35
C ALA A 81 15.59 -12.51 31.72
N LEU A 82 16.31 -11.50 32.21
CA LEU A 82 16.91 -11.54 33.54
C LEU A 82 15.84 -11.61 34.63
N MET A 83 14.75 -10.84 34.51
CA MET A 83 13.63 -10.91 35.45
C MET A 83 12.95 -12.29 35.44
N SER A 84 12.84 -12.95 34.29
CA SER A 84 12.25 -14.30 34.21
C SER A 84 13.10 -15.39 34.86
N ALA A 85 14.38 -15.13 35.16
CA ALA A 85 15.20 -16.06 35.94
C ALA A 85 14.75 -16.14 37.42
N PHE A 86 14.10 -15.09 37.92
CA PHE A 86 13.69 -14.95 39.32
C PHE A 86 12.17 -14.91 39.51
N SER A 87 11.39 -14.75 38.44
CA SER A 87 9.93 -14.64 38.50
C SER A 87 9.26 -15.36 37.34
N GLY A 88 8.44 -16.37 37.65
CA GLY A 88 7.63 -17.09 36.65
C GLY A 88 6.65 -16.18 35.92
N LEU A 89 6.13 -15.16 36.62
CA LEU A 89 5.24 -14.13 36.06
C LEU A 89 5.92 -13.25 35.00
N ALA A 90 7.25 -13.14 35.00
CA ALA A 90 8.00 -12.38 33.99
C ALA A 90 8.25 -13.19 32.69
N ALA A 91 7.93 -14.49 32.65
CA ALA A 91 8.13 -15.33 31.47
C ALA A 91 7.32 -14.88 30.25
N GLY A 92 6.05 -14.50 30.42
CA GLY A 92 5.25 -13.94 29.32
C GLY A 92 5.83 -12.63 28.77
N PRO A 93 6.13 -11.63 29.62
CA PRO A 93 6.80 -10.41 29.17
C PRO A 93 8.14 -10.66 28.45
N ALA A 94 8.98 -11.55 28.99
CA ALA A 94 10.27 -11.93 28.39
C ALA A 94 10.11 -12.53 26.99
N THR A 95 9.19 -13.48 26.84
CA THR A 95 8.89 -14.12 25.55
C THR A 95 8.29 -13.13 24.55
N LEU A 96 7.39 -12.26 24.99
CA LEU A 96 6.81 -11.21 24.16
C LEU A 96 7.85 -10.17 23.70
N GLY A 97 8.83 -9.87 24.56
CA GLY A 97 10.01 -9.05 24.24
C GLY A 97 10.92 -9.71 23.21
N ALA A 98 11.27 -10.99 23.42
CA ALA A 98 12.10 -11.78 22.54
C ALA A 98 11.48 -11.95 21.14
N VAL A 99 10.19 -12.32 21.06
CA VAL A 99 9.45 -12.45 19.79
C VAL A 99 9.38 -11.10 19.06
N SER A 100 9.12 -10.00 19.79
CA SER A 100 9.10 -8.67 19.21
C SER A 100 10.45 -8.27 18.62
N MET A 101 11.54 -8.60 19.31
CA MET A 101 12.90 -8.36 18.82
C MET A 101 13.22 -9.25 17.61
N ALA A 102 12.82 -10.54 17.64
CA ALA A 102 13.02 -11.47 16.54
C ALA A 102 12.31 -11.03 15.24
N THR A 103 11.21 -10.27 15.35
CA THR A 103 10.58 -9.68 14.16
C THR A 103 11.48 -8.69 13.40
N ALA A 104 12.51 -8.14 14.04
CA ALA A 104 13.50 -7.26 13.39
C ALA A 104 14.59 -8.01 12.61
N ARG A 105 14.61 -9.36 12.66
CA ARG A 105 15.48 -10.22 11.83
C ARG A 105 16.98 -9.92 11.90
N ARG A 106 17.48 -9.43 13.04
CA ARG A 106 18.92 -9.27 13.26
C ARG A 106 19.49 -10.56 13.85
N PRO A 107 20.33 -11.33 13.13
CA PRO A 107 20.72 -12.68 13.55
C PRO A 107 21.49 -12.67 14.87
N TRP A 108 22.40 -11.70 15.06
CA TRP A 108 23.22 -11.60 16.27
C TRP A 108 22.41 -11.34 17.55
N PRO A 109 21.52 -10.32 17.61
CA PRO A 109 20.61 -10.15 18.74
C PRO A 109 19.67 -11.34 18.99
N ILE A 110 19.19 -12.01 17.94
CA ILE A 110 18.31 -13.17 18.06
C ILE A 110 19.02 -14.31 18.80
N ILE A 111 20.23 -14.66 18.36
CA ILE A 111 21.02 -15.71 19.00
C ILE A 111 21.36 -15.32 20.45
N GLY A 112 21.82 -14.09 20.68
CA GLY A 112 22.19 -13.62 22.02
C GLY A 112 21.03 -13.63 23.02
N ILE A 113 19.87 -13.10 22.63
CA ILE A 113 18.68 -13.08 23.49
C ILE A 113 18.06 -14.48 23.62
N GLY A 114 18.20 -15.33 22.62
CA GLY A 114 17.72 -16.72 22.66
C GLY A 114 18.51 -17.56 23.64
N LEU A 115 19.84 -17.42 23.61
CA LEU A 115 20.72 -18.03 24.58
C LEU A 115 20.46 -17.48 25.98
N LEU A 116 20.27 -16.16 26.12
CA LEU A 116 19.96 -15.55 27.41
C LEU A 116 18.63 -16.07 27.99
N ASN A 117 17.55 -16.13 27.18
CA ASN A 117 16.27 -16.69 27.63
C ASN A 117 16.40 -18.17 28.03
N PHE A 118 17.15 -18.94 27.25
CA PHE A 118 17.43 -20.35 27.56
C PHE A 118 18.12 -20.48 28.93
N CYS A 119 19.21 -19.73 29.15
CA CYS A 119 19.94 -19.76 30.42
C CYS A 119 19.07 -19.31 31.59
N CYS A 120 18.35 -18.19 31.46
CA CYS A 120 17.48 -17.66 32.52
C CYS A 120 16.32 -18.61 32.86
N ALA A 121 15.69 -19.22 31.86
CA ALA A 121 14.63 -20.21 32.09
C ALA A 121 15.17 -21.49 32.75
N MET A 122 16.40 -21.90 32.40
CA MET A 122 17.07 -23.00 33.08
C MET A 122 17.40 -22.65 34.54
N THR A 123 17.90 -21.44 34.81
CA THR A 123 18.14 -20.95 36.16
C THR A 123 16.88 -21.00 37.01
N TYR A 124 15.75 -20.51 36.49
CA TYR A 124 14.47 -20.59 37.18
C TYR A 124 14.05 -22.04 37.46
N THR A 125 14.24 -22.94 36.50
CA THR A 125 13.89 -24.37 36.65
C THR A 125 14.74 -25.08 37.72
N LEU A 126 15.99 -24.65 37.92
CA LEU A 126 16.89 -25.22 38.92
C LEU A 126 16.71 -24.62 40.32
N TYR A 127 16.34 -23.34 40.41
CA TYR A 127 16.19 -22.62 41.67
C TYR A 127 14.80 -22.68 42.27
N ALA A 128 13.76 -22.60 41.44
CA ALA A 128 12.42 -22.69 41.95
C ALA A 128 12.25 -24.07 42.60
N PRO A 129 11.51 -24.16 43.73
CA PRO A 129 11.34 -25.39 44.50
C PRO A 129 10.43 -26.37 43.75
N PHE A 130 10.84 -26.78 42.56
CA PHE A 130 10.23 -27.85 41.79
C PHE A 130 10.75 -29.17 42.34
N VAL A 131 9.84 -30.06 42.75
CA VAL A 131 10.18 -31.48 42.77
C VAL A 131 10.34 -31.85 41.29
N LEU A 132 11.59 -31.94 40.82
CA LEU A 132 11.93 -32.58 39.56
C LEU A 132 11.53 -34.05 39.67
N ARG A 133 10.22 -34.33 39.54
CA ARG A 133 9.70 -35.69 39.36
C ARG A 133 10.22 -36.27 38.05
N GLU A 134 10.51 -35.38 37.10
CA GLU A 134 11.02 -35.72 35.78
C GLU A 134 12.54 -35.51 35.70
N PRO A 135 13.25 -36.36 34.95
CA PRO A 135 14.67 -36.18 34.66
C PRO A 135 14.99 -34.81 34.03
N ILE A 136 16.15 -34.24 34.39
CA ILE A 136 16.61 -32.91 33.93
C ILE A 136 16.62 -32.80 32.39
N TRP A 137 16.95 -33.89 31.67
CA TRP A 137 17.00 -33.90 30.21
C TRP A 137 15.62 -33.64 29.56
N ILE A 138 14.51 -34.01 30.21
CA ILE A 138 13.15 -33.71 29.73
C ILE A 138 12.92 -32.20 29.80
N SER A 139 13.23 -31.57 30.93
CA SER A 139 13.10 -30.12 31.13
C SER A 139 13.95 -29.33 30.14
N VAL A 140 15.19 -29.77 29.92
CA VAL A 140 16.10 -29.18 28.91
C VAL A 140 15.47 -29.29 27.52
N SER A 141 14.96 -30.46 27.16
CA SER A 141 14.38 -30.71 25.83
C SER A 141 13.15 -29.84 25.58
N ILE A 142 12.23 -29.76 26.55
CA ILE A 142 11.04 -28.90 26.47
C ILE A 142 11.47 -27.43 26.33
N ASN A 143 12.44 -26.98 27.12
CA ASN A 143 12.91 -25.60 27.07
C ASN A 143 13.51 -25.24 25.71
N VAL A 144 14.36 -26.11 25.15
CA VAL A 144 14.92 -25.94 23.80
C VAL A 144 13.80 -25.85 22.76
N VAL A 145 12.84 -26.77 22.78
CA VAL A 145 11.74 -26.82 21.81
C VAL A 145 10.88 -25.56 21.89
N VAL A 146 10.44 -25.17 23.09
CA VAL A 146 9.59 -23.99 23.30
C VAL A 146 10.32 -22.71 22.91
N ASN A 147 11.55 -22.50 23.38
CA ASN A 147 12.33 -21.31 23.06
C ASN A 147 12.58 -21.20 21.54
N SER A 148 12.96 -22.30 20.91
CA SER A 148 13.20 -22.37 19.46
C SER A 148 11.91 -22.09 18.67
N ALA A 149 10.78 -22.66 19.09
CA ALA A 149 9.48 -22.41 18.46
C ALA A 149 9.08 -20.94 18.56
N MET A 150 9.28 -20.30 19.72
CA MET A 150 8.98 -18.88 19.91
C MET A 150 9.86 -17.96 19.05
N MET A 151 11.16 -18.24 18.99
CA MET A 151 12.10 -17.52 18.12
C MET A 151 11.72 -17.67 16.65
N GLY A 152 11.45 -18.91 16.21
CA GLY A 152 11.01 -19.22 14.86
C GLY A 152 9.70 -18.50 14.50
N TRP A 153 8.75 -18.45 15.42
CA TRP A 153 7.49 -17.73 15.24
C TRP A 153 7.71 -16.22 15.05
N GLY A 154 8.60 -15.61 15.85
CA GLY A 154 9.00 -14.22 15.68
C GLY A 154 9.62 -13.94 14.30
N MET A 155 10.51 -14.83 13.84
CA MET A 155 11.13 -14.73 12.52
C MET A 155 10.12 -14.91 11.37
N TYR A 156 9.16 -15.82 11.52
CA TYR A 156 8.07 -16.07 10.58
C TYR A 156 7.16 -14.85 10.44
N LEU A 157 6.74 -14.26 11.57
CA LEU A 157 5.96 -13.02 11.59
C LEU A 157 6.70 -11.87 10.92
N GLY A 158 8.02 -11.76 11.12
CA GLY A 158 8.88 -10.83 10.39
C GLY A 158 8.82 -11.06 8.87
N SER A 159 8.97 -12.32 8.42
CA SER A 159 8.89 -12.70 6.99
C SER A 159 7.59 -12.30 6.36
N ARG A 160 6.50 -12.63 7.05
CA ARG A 160 5.16 -12.48 6.51
C ARG A 160 4.83 -11.00 6.32
N ARG A 161 5.31 -10.14 7.22
CA ARG A 161 5.15 -8.68 7.11
C ARG A 161 5.91 -8.12 5.93
N GLU A 162 7.18 -8.49 5.77
CA GLU A 162 8.02 -8.04 4.65
C GLU A 162 7.46 -8.50 3.29
N LEU A 163 6.95 -9.74 3.23
CA LEU A 163 6.29 -10.27 2.04
C LEU A 163 5.02 -9.48 1.70
N LEU A 164 4.14 -9.26 2.67
CA LEU A 164 2.91 -8.50 2.45
C LEU A 164 3.19 -7.05 2.08
N TRP A 165 4.21 -6.42 2.67
CA TRP A 165 4.66 -5.09 2.31
C TRP A 165 5.13 -5.04 0.85
N THR A 166 5.97 -5.98 0.45
CA THR A 166 6.48 -6.10 -0.92
C THR A 166 5.35 -6.33 -1.92
N LEU A 167 4.38 -7.19 -1.60
CA LEU A 167 3.22 -7.44 -2.45
C LEU A 167 2.35 -6.19 -2.61
N ARG A 168 2.10 -5.44 -1.53
CA ARG A 168 1.36 -4.17 -1.60
C ARG A 168 2.08 -3.14 -2.46
N GLN A 169 3.40 -2.98 -2.28
CA GLN A 169 4.17 -2.06 -3.12
C GLN A 169 4.15 -2.47 -4.59
N ARG A 170 4.21 -3.78 -4.90
CA ARG A 170 4.06 -4.28 -6.27
C ARG A 170 2.68 -4.02 -6.85
N ALA A 171 1.63 -4.19 -6.05
CA ALA A 171 0.25 -3.91 -6.47
C ALA A 171 0.07 -2.42 -6.83
N VAL A 172 0.50 -1.51 -5.95
CA VAL A 172 0.44 -0.06 -6.19
C VAL A 172 1.23 0.34 -7.44
N ARG A 173 2.44 -0.22 -7.62
CA ARG A 173 3.24 0.01 -8.83
C ARG A 173 2.52 -0.49 -10.09
N ALA A 174 1.96 -1.70 -10.05
CA ALA A 174 1.23 -2.28 -11.17
C ALA A 174 -0.03 -1.45 -11.55
N GLU A 175 -0.77 -0.96 -10.57
CA GLU A 175 -1.91 -0.04 -10.79
C GLU A 175 -1.45 1.24 -11.49
N SER A 176 -0.41 1.90 -10.97
CA SER A 176 0.12 3.13 -11.58
C SER A 176 0.66 2.91 -13.01
N GLU A 177 1.31 1.77 -13.27
CA GLU A 177 1.79 1.43 -14.61
C GLU A 177 0.64 1.17 -15.58
N GLN A 178 -0.44 0.55 -15.11
CA GLN A 178 -1.62 0.29 -15.93
C GLN A 178 -2.33 1.59 -16.30
N GLU A 179 -2.49 2.52 -15.36
CA GLU A 179 -3.04 3.85 -15.64
C GLU A 179 -2.21 4.59 -16.69
N LEU A 180 -0.88 4.57 -16.56
CA LEU A 180 0.02 5.16 -17.55
C LEU A 180 -0.06 4.49 -18.91
N ARG A 181 -0.16 3.15 -18.98
CA ARG A 181 -0.34 2.41 -20.24
C ARG A 181 -1.66 2.79 -20.91
N VAL A 182 -2.76 2.87 -20.17
CA VAL A 182 -4.07 3.27 -20.70
C VAL A 182 -4.04 4.72 -21.21
N ALA A 183 -3.45 5.63 -20.45
CA ALA A 183 -3.32 7.03 -20.86
C ALA A 183 -2.48 7.18 -22.14
N ARG A 184 -1.33 6.46 -22.22
CA ARG A 184 -0.49 6.43 -23.42
C ARG A 184 -1.22 5.83 -24.62
N GLY A 185 -1.93 4.72 -24.43
CA GLY A 185 -2.73 4.09 -25.47
C GLY A 185 -3.79 5.05 -26.04
N ARG A 186 -4.51 5.77 -25.17
CA ARG A 186 -5.47 6.80 -25.59
C ARG A 186 -4.83 7.94 -26.37
N SER A 187 -3.63 8.39 -25.99
CA SER A 187 -2.90 9.44 -26.70
C SER A 187 -2.43 8.98 -28.09
N GLN A 188 -1.84 7.79 -28.15
CA GLN A 188 -1.38 7.19 -29.41
C GLN A 188 -2.54 6.96 -30.39
N GLU A 189 -3.68 6.53 -29.87
CA GLU A 189 -4.90 6.35 -30.65
C GLU A 189 -5.39 7.68 -31.24
N ARG A 190 -5.45 8.74 -30.43
CA ARG A 190 -5.82 10.08 -30.90
C ARG A 190 -4.87 10.60 -31.97
N GLU A 191 -3.57 10.39 -31.84
CA GLU A 191 -2.57 10.77 -32.84
C GLU A 191 -2.70 9.94 -34.13
N ARG A 192 -3.05 8.65 -34.02
CA ARG A 192 -3.33 7.80 -35.19
C ARG A 192 -4.55 8.34 -35.95
N ILE A 193 -5.66 8.55 -35.24
CA ILE A 193 -6.90 9.08 -35.82
C ILE A 193 -6.65 10.44 -36.47
N ALA A 194 -5.92 11.34 -35.82
CA ALA A 194 -5.59 12.65 -36.39
C ALA A 194 -4.79 12.54 -37.70
N ARG A 195 -3.83 11.61 -37.79
CA ARG A 195 -3.06 11.37 -39.02
C ARG A 195 -3.92 10.77 -40.13
N GLU A 196 -4.70 9.74 -39.83
CA GLU A 196 -5.62 9.15 -40.81
C GLU A 196 -6.63 10.18 -41.34
N MET A 197 -7.15 11.04 -40.47
CA MET A 197 -8.03 12.15 -40.87
C MET A 197 -7.29 13.19 -41.72
N HIS A 198 -6.04 13.55 -41.37
CA HIS A 198 -5.25 14.50 -42.13
C HIS A 198 -4.93 13.99 -43.54
N ASP A 199 -4.59 12.71 -43.67
CA ASP A 199 -4.26 12.09 -44.96
C ASP A 199 -5.48 12.06 -45.90
N VAL A 200 -6.65 11.67 -45.38
CA VAL A 200 -7.91 11.68 -46.13
C VAL A 200 -8.29 13.11 -46.55
N LEU A 201 -8.16 14.09 -45.64
CA LEU A 201 -8.44 15.50 -45.93
C LEU A 201 -7.49 16.05 -46.99
N ALA A 202 -6.18 15.82 -46.86
CA ALA A 202 -5.16 16.28 -47.79
C ALA A 202 -5.42 15.73 -49.20
N HIS A 203 -5.78 14.45 -49.30
CA HIS A 203 -6.13 13.82 -50.56
C HIS A 203 -7.34 14.48 -51.24
N ARG A 204 -8.44 14.72 -50.51
CA ARG A 204 -9.65 15.35 -51.06
C ARG A 204 -9.42 16.81 -51.46
N ILE A 205 -8.68 17.59 -50.66
CA ILE A 205 -8.31 18.97 -51.02
C ILE A 205 -7.48 18.98 -52.31
N THR A 206 -6.54 18.05 -52.45
CA THR A 206 -5.71 17.94 -53.66
C THR A 206 -6.57 17.63 -54.89
N GLN A 207 -7.53 16.70 -54.80
CA GLN A 207 -8.45 16.40 -55.90
C GLN A 207 -9.32 17.60 -56.29
N VAL A 208 -9.86 18.34 -55.30
CA VAL A 208 -10.66 19.55 -55.54
C VAL A 208 -9.81 20.64 -56.20
N SER A 209 -8.61 20.89 -55.70
CA SER A 209 -7.68 21.88 -56.25
C SER A 209 -7.28 21.53 -57.69
N MET A 210 -7.01 20.26 -57.97
CA MET A 210 -6.69 19.77 -59.30
C MET A 210 -7.87 19.93 -60.27
N GLN A 211 -9.10 19.56 -59.88
CA GLN A 211 -10.29 19.75 -60.74
C GLN A 211 -10.60 21.23 -60.98
N ALA A 212 -10.45 22.08 -59.95
CA ALA A 212 -10.64 23.52 -60.08
C ALA A 212 -9.59 24.15 -61.02
N GLY A 213 -8.32 23.77 -60.88
CA GLY A 213 -7.25 24.21 -61.76
C GLY A 213 -7.46 23.78 -63.21
N ALA A 214 -7.94 22.55 -63.44
CA ALA A 214 -8.27 22.05 -64.77
C ALA A 214 -9.41 22.85 -65.44
N LEU A 215 -10.46 23.23 -64.69
CA LEU A 215 -11.54 24.08 -65.21
C LEU A 215 -11.07 25.51 -65.48
N ALA A 216 -10.16 26.05 -64.67
CA ALA A 216 -9.66 27.42 -64.81
C ALA A 216 -8.83 27.66 -66.08
N PHE A 217 -8.20 26.61 -66.63
CA PHE A 217 -7.36 26.69 -67.83
C PHE A 217 -8.04 26.23 -69.13
N ARG A 218 -9.33 25.83 -69.09
CA ARG A 218 -10.07 25.43 -70.29
C ARG A 218 -10.83 26.62 -70.88
N GLU A 219 -10.37 27.08 -72.04
CA GLU A 219 -11.01 28.17 -72.81
C GLU A 219 -12.13 27.65 -73.74
N ASP A 220 -12.26 26.34 -73.89
CA ASP A 220 -13.17 25.66 -74.82
C ASP A 220 -14.55 25.29 -74.23
N LEU A 221 -14.82 25.67 -72.98
CA LEU A 221 -16.06 25.34 -72.28
C LEU A 221 -17.17 26.39 -72.50
N THR A 222 -18.40 25.93 -72.72
CA THR A 222 -19.58 26.82 -72.66
C THR A 222 -19.93 27.19 -71.21
N VAL A 223 -20.66 28.29 -71.03
CA VAL A 223 -21.09 28.78 -69.71
C VAL A 223 -21.84 27.70 -68.91
N GLY A 224 -22.67 26.88 -69.57
CA GLY A 224 -23.36 25.76 -68.92
C GLY A 224 -22.41 24.68 -68.41
N GLN A 225 -21.43 24.28 -69.23
CA GLN A 225 -20.44 23.26 -68.85
C GLN A 225 -19.51 23.72 -67.74
N LEU A 226 -19.13 25.01 -67.72
CA LEU A 226 -18.34 25.58 -66.63
C LEU A 226 -19.13 25.56 -65.32
N ARG A 227 -20.43 25.87 -65.39
CA ARG A 227 -21.33 25.89 -64.22
C ARG A 227 -21.54 24.49 -63.65
N ASP A 228 -21.78 23.48 -64.49
CA ASP A 228 -21.88 22.07 -64.09
C ASP A 228 -20.58 21.57 -63.42
N GLY A 229 -19.42 21.96 -63.97
CA GLY A 229 -18.12 21.61 -63.40
C GLY A 229 -17.90 22.21 -62.00
N LEU A 230 -18.28 23.48 -61.82
CA LEU A 230 -18.19 24.17 -60.53
C LEU A 230 -19.18 23.58 -59.50
N GLU A 231 -20.41 23.26 -59.91
CA GLU A 231 -21.39 22.59 -59.05
C GLU A 231 -20.88 21.19 -58.60
N GLY A 232 -20.24 20.44 -59.50
CA GLY A 232 -19.61 19.17 -59.17
C GLY A 232 -18.48 19.29 -58.13
N ILE A 233 -17.64 20.34 -58.24
CA ILE A 233 -16.61 20.63 -57.24
C ILE A 233 -17.24 21.01 -55.90
N GLN A 234 -18.26 21.86 -55.91
CA GLN A 234 -18.94 22.30 -54.69
C GLN A 234 -19.65 21.12 -53.99
N GLY A 235 -20.24 20.21 -54.75
CA GLY A 235 -20.82 18.96 -54.23
C GLY A 235 -19.79 18.10 -53.53
N LYS A 236 -18.65 17.82 -54.18
CA LYS A 236 -17.56 17.02 -53.60
C LYS A 236 -16.93 17.66 -52.36
N ALA A 237 -16.79 18.99 -52.35
CA ALA A 237 -16.28 19.73 -51.19
C ALA A 237 -17.25 19.65 -50.00
N ASN A 238 -18.55 19.80 -50.25
CA ASN A 238 -19.58 19.67 -49.20
C ASN A 238 -19.66 18.24 -48.64
N GLU A 239 -19.58 17.22 -49.49
CA GLU A 239 -19.56 15.81 -49.07
C GLU A 239 -18.36 15.52 -48.16
N ALA A 240 -17.17 15.99 -48.53
CA ALA A 240 -15.96 15.86 -47.70
C ALA A 240 -16.10 16.51 -46.31
N ILE A 241 -16.68 17.73 -46.24
CA ILE A 241 -16.94 18.41 -44.97
C ILE A 241 -17.97 17.63 -44.13
N HIS A 242 -18.98 17.05 -44.76
CA HIS A 242 -20.03 16.31 -44.08
C HIS A 242 -19.50 15.00 -43.48
N GLU A 243 -18.64 14.27 -44.18
CA GLU A 243 -17.97 13.08 -43.67
C GLU A 243 -17.04 13.40 -42.49
N LEU A 244 -16.24 14.47 -42.59
CA LEU A 244 -15.37 14.93 -41.49
C LEU A 244 -16.16 15.32 -40.24
N ARG A 245 -17.29 16.00 -40.41
CA ARG A 245 -18.20 16.31 -39.29
C ARG A 245 -18.80 15.03 -38.68
N GLY A 246 -19.07 14.01 -39.50
CA GLY A 246 -19.52 12.71 -39.03
C GLY A 246 -18.49 12.04 -38.12
N VAL A 247 -17.22 11.96 -38.57
CA VAL A 247 -16.13 11.35 -37.78
C VAL A 247 -15.83 12.16 -36.51
N LEU A 248 -15.80 13.49 -36.60
CA LEU A 248 -15.63 14.37 -35.42
C LEU A 248 -16.81 14.29 -34.45
N GLY A 249 -18.02 14.04 -34.95
CA GLY A 249 -19.22 13.85 -34.13
C GLY A 249 -19.10 12.62 -33.23
N VAL A 250 -18.67 11.48 -33.79
CA VAL A 250 -18.46 10.22 -33.05
C VAL A 250 -17.36 10.37 -31.99
N LEU A 251 -16.25 11.05 -32.32
CA LEU A 251 -15.15 11.29 -31.38
C LEU A 251 -15.53 12.24 -30.22
N ARG A 252 -16.47 13.16 -30.45
CA ARG A 252 -16.93 14.12 -29.44
C ARG A 252 -17.91 13.49 -28.45
N ASP A 253 -18.70 12.53 -28.89
CA ASP A 253 -19.59 11.76 -28.01
C ASP A 253 -18.80 10.81 -27.10
N GLU A 254 -17.77 10.13 -27.62
CA GLU A 254 -16.92 9.22 -26.81
C GLU A 254 -16.03 9.95 -25.80
N THR A 255 -15.65 11.21 -26.07
CA THR A 255 -14.90 12.04 -25.10
C THR A 255 -15.78 12.72 -24.07
N THR A 256 -17.10 12.78 -24.29
CA THR A 256 -18.06 13.45 -23.41
C THR A 256 -18.95 12.43 -22.69
N GLY A 257 -18.33 11.45 -22.01
CA GLY A 257 -19.00 10.65 -20.98
C GLY A 257 -19.21 11.41 -19.65
N ALA A 258 -18.93 12.72 -19.59
CA ALA A 258 -19.18 13.57 -18.43
C ALA A 258 -19.77 14.89 -18.91
N LEU A 259 -20.95 15.21 -18.38
CA LEU A 259 -21.63 16.49 -18.50
C LEU A 259 -20.64 17.63 -18.20
N VAL A 260 -20.26 18.38 -19.23
CA VAL A 260 -20.03 19.80 -19.05
C VAL A 260 -21.40 20.43 -19.25
N GLU A 261 -22.10 20.59 -18.13
CA GLU A 261 -23.16 21.59 -18.01
C GLU A 261 -22.56 22.89 -18.54
N ALA A 262 -22.99 23.27 -19.75
CA ALA A 262 -22.62 24.55 -20.32
C ALA A 262 -22.99 25.61 -19.26
N PRO A 263 -22.07 26.48 -18.81
CA PRO A 263 -22.45 27.50 -17.85
C PRO A 263 -23.62 28.26 -18.46
N SER A 264 -24.74 28.22 -17.75
CA SER A 264 -25.94 28.97 -18.10
C SER A 264 -25.51 30.40 -18.39
N ARG A 265 -25.67 30.82 -19.66
CA ARG A 265 -25.36 32.19 -20.05
C ARG A 265 -26.11 33.12 -19.09
N PRO A 266 -25.44 34.03 -18.38
CA PRO A 266 -26.16 35.06 -17.64
C PRO A 266 -27.02 35.81 -18.67
N SER A 267 -28.32 35.95 -18.38
CA SER A 267 -29.24 36.73 -19.18
C SER A 267 -28.71 38.16 -19.31
N THR A 268 -28.04 38.47 -20.41
CA THR A 268 -27.63 39.83 -20.75
C THR A 268 -28.85 40.59 -21.21
N THR A 269 -29.60 41.15 -20.25
CA THR A 269 -30.46 42.30 -20.52
C THR A 269 -29.57 43.48 -20.88
N TRP A 270 -29.47 43.79 -22.17
CA TRP A 270 -28.69 44.93 -22.65
C TRP A 270 -29.29 46.25 -22.12
N PRO A 271 -28.46 47.20 -21.63
CA PRO A 271 -28.94 48.47 -21.06
C PRO A 271 -29.55 49.38 -22.13
N ARG A 272 -30.66 50.07 -21.78
CA ARG A 272 -31.63 50.74 -22.68
C ARG A 272 -31.06 51.80 -23.66
N TRP A 273 -29.80 52.21 -23.53
CA TRP A 273 -29.19 53.34 -24.25
C TRP A 273 -28.65 53.02 -25.66
N TRP A 274 -28.63 51.76 -26.11
CA TRP A 274 -28.20 51.39 -27.47
C TRP A 274 -29.31 51.49 -28.53
N ARG A 275 -30.55 51.86 -28.16
CA ARG A 275 -31.62 52.16 -29.14
C ARG A 275 -31.49 53.59 -29.65
N THR A 276 -30.77 53.78 -30.74
CA THR A 276 -30.87 55.01 -31.53
C THR A 276 -32.28 55.10 -32.15
N PRO A 277 -33.00 56.23 -32.02
CA PRO A 277 -34.24 56.42 -32.76
C PRO A 277 -33.89 56.62 -34.25
N ALA A 278 -34.65 55.97 -35.13
CA ALA A 278 -34.54 56.18 -36.57
C ALA A 278 -34.87 57.65 -36.91
N PRO A 279 -34.21 58.25 -37.91
CA PRO A 279 -34.48 59.63 -38.30
C PRO A 279 -35.88 59.70 -38.94
N THR A 280 -36.75 60.49 -38.33
CA THR A 280 -37.99 60.95 -38.97
C THR A 280 -37.64 61.99 -40.03
N ALA A 281 -38.16 61.78 -41.24
CA ALA A 281 -38.07 62.66 -42.40
C ALA A 281 -38.60 64.07 -42.13
#